data_AF-A0A962HTQ2-F1
#
_entry.id   AF-A0A962HTQ2-F1
#
_cell.length_a   1.000
_cell.length_b   1.000
_cell.length_c   1.000
_cell.angle_alpha   90.00
_cell.angle_beta   90.00
_cell.angle_gamma   90.00
#
_symmetry.space_group_name_H-M   'P 1'
#
loop_
_entity.id
_entity.type
_entity.pdbx_description
1 polymer ?
#
loop_
_entity_poly.entity_id
_entity_poly.type
_entity_poly.pdbx_seq_one_letter_code
_entity_poly.pdbx_strand_id
1 'polypeptide(L)' 'MKTAIHSRRRFMQRLAASGAVLSLHYSPAGLAATPTPPTPIYRSFEDLYRAKWKWDRVAHGTHGTNCAGNCAFNVYVKNG' A
#
# COMPACT_ATOMS: atom_id res chain seq x y z
N MET A 1 25.88 38.66 40.10
CA MET A 1 25.39 37.28 39.92
C MET A 1 23.88 37.29 39.76
N LYS A 2 23.36 36.78 38.62
CA LYS A 2 22.05 36.10 38.39
C LYS A 2 21.43 36.43 37.01
N THR A 3 21.95 35.73 35.99
CA THR A 3 21.23 34.95 34.97
C THR A 3 19.85 35.43 34.48
N ALA A 4 19.81 35.96 33.25
CA ALA A 4 18.59 36.05 32.45
C ALA A 4 18.77 35.27 31.12
N ILE A 5 19.09 33.98 31.21
CA ILE A 5 19.45 33.15 30.04
C ILE A 5 18.22 32.41 29.45
N HIS A 6 17.05 32.38 30.12
CA HIS A 6 15.88 31.63 29.63
C HIS A 6 14.56 32.38 29.80
N SER A 7 14.09 33.02 28.72
CA SER A 7 12.74 33.62 28.63
C SER A 7 11.75 32.61 28.03
N ARG A 8 10.54 32.52 28.62
CA ARG A 8 9.44 31.65 28.14
C ARG A 8 9.14 31.81 26.65
N ARG A 9 9.24 33.05 26.13
CA ARG A 9 9.04 33.35 24.70
C ARG A 9 10.12 32.68 23.84
N ARG A 10 11.39 32.73 24.27
CA ARG A 10 12.50 32.08 23.56
C ARG A 10 12.42 30.55 23.64
N PHE A 11 11.90 30.01 24.76
CA PHE A 11 11.63 28.58 24.90
C PHE A 11 10.54 28.12 23.93
N MET A 12 9.40 28.82 23.85
CA MET A 12 8.32 28.50 22.92
C MET A 12 8.74 28.65 21.44
N GLN A 13 9.54 29.67 21.11
CA GLN A 13 10.09 29.85 19.78
C GLN A 13 11.01 28.69 19.37
N ARG A 14 11.83 28.18 20.30
CA ARG A 14 12.68 27.01 20.05
C ARG A 14 11.87 25.71 19.92
N LEU A 15 10.86 25.52 20.75
CA LEU A 15 9.99 24.33 20.70
C LEU A 15 9.21 24.25 19.39
N ALA A 16 8.69 25.39 18.92
CA ALA A 16 8.00 25.50 17.63
C ALA A 16 8.96 25.21 16.45
N ALA A 17 10.19 25.77 16.49
CA ALA A 17 11.17 25.55 15.44
C ALA A 17 11.63 24.07 15.37
N SER A 18 11.88 23.42 16.50
CA SER A 18 12.28 22.01 16.54
C SER A 18 11.15 21.07 16.09
N GLY A 19 9.89 21.36 16.45
CA GLY A 19 8.74 20.58 16.01
C GLY A 19 8.52 20.62 14.49
N ALA A 20 8.75 21.78 13.86
CA ALA A 20 8.64 21.95 12.41
C ALA A 20 9.76 21.21 11.65
N VAL A 21 10.99 21.22 12.16
CA VAL A 21 12.12 20.50 11.53
C VAL A 21 11.94 18.98 11.65
N LEU A 22 11.47 18.48 12.80
CA LEU A 22 11.26 17.05 13.00
C LEU A 22 10.12 16.51 12.13
N SER A 23 9.04 17.28 11.95
CA SER A 23 7.94 16.92 11.06
C SER A 23 8.36 16.90 9.59
N LEU A 24 9.30 17.74 9.16
CA LEU A 24 9.87 17.68 7.81
C LEU A 24 10.81 16.47 7.62
N HIS A 25 11.66 16.17 8.61
CA HIS A 25 12.59 15.03 8.55
C HIS A 25 11.89 13.67 8.58
N TYR A 26 10.74 13.58 9.26
CA TYR A 26 9.95 12.34 9.32
C TYR A 26 8.72 12.37 8.41
N SER A 27 8.56 13.41 7.58
CA SER A 27 7.54 13.41 6.54
C SER A 27 7.92 12.36 5.50
N PRO A 28 7.11 11.31 5.31
CA PRO A 28 7.35 10.34 4.25
C PRO A 28 7.17 11.03 2.91
N ALA A 29 8.27 11.43 2.28
CA ALA A 29 8.30 11.99 0.92
C ALA A 29 7.70 11.02 -0.13
N GLY A 30 7.46 9.76 0.24
CA GLY A 30 6.91 8.72 -0.63
C GLY A 30 5.39 8.68 -0.78
N LEU A 31 4.60 9.43 0.01
CA LEU A 31 3.12 9.37 -0.12
C LEU A 31 2.58 10.05 -1.39
N ALA A 32 3.34 10.96 -2.00
CA ALA A 32 2.92 11.67 -3.21
C ALA A 32 3.22 10.91 -4.52
N ALA A 33 4.03 9.85 -4.47
CA ALA A 33 4.58 9.19 -5.67
C ALA A 33 3.94 7.84 -6.00
N THR A 34 2.92 7.39 -5.25
CA THR A 34 2.16 6.20 -5.67
C THR A 34 1.30 6.57 -6.88
N PRO A 35 1.52 5.95 -8.05
CA PRO A 35 0.60 6.08 -9.15
C PRO A 35 -0.76 5.60 -8.64
N THR A 36 -1.74 6.50 -8.57
CA THR A 36 -3.10 6.08 -8.24
C THR A 36 -3.56 5.25 -9.44
N PRO A 37 -3.89 3.96 -9.25
CA PRO A 37 -4.40 3.17 -10.36
C PRO A 37 -5.65 3.89 -10.91
N PRO A 38 -5.81 3.94 -12.24
CA PRO A 38 -6.95 4.61 -12.84
C PRO A 38 -8.24 4.04 -12.24
N THR A 39 -9.19 4.92 -11.92
CA THR A 39 -10.50 4.49 -11.42
C THR A 39 -11.15 3.64 -12.51
N PRO A 40 -11.40 2.34 -12.26
CA PRO A 40 -12.04 1.50 -13.25
C PRO A 40 -13.46 2.00 -13.49
N ILE A 41 -13.76 2.35 -14.74
CA ILE A 41 -15.12 2.75 -15.14
C ILE A 41 -15.94 1.46 -15.28
N TYR A 42 -16.73 1.16 -14.25
CA TYR A 42 -17.72 0.08 -14.29
C TYR A 42 -18.99 0.60 -14.95
N ARG A 43 -19.45 -0.06 -16.02
CA ARG A 43 -20.75 0.26 -16.63
C ARG A 43 -21.88 -0.32 -15.79
N SER A 44 -21.64 -1.46 -15.15
CA SER A 44 -22.57 -2.12 -14.24
C SER A 44 -21.82 -2.96 -13.19
N PHE A 45 -22.52 -3.39 -12.13
CA PHE A 45 -21.90 -4.16 -11.05
C PHE A 45 -21.34 -5.52 -11.52
N GLU A 46 -21.85 -6.08 -12.62
CA GLU A 46 -21.34 -7.33 -13.19
C GLU A 46 -19.89 -7.20 -13.68
N ASP A 47 -19.45 -5.99 -14.05
CA ASP A 47 -18.08 -5.75 -14.54
C ASP A 47 -17.04 -6.07 -13.47
N LEU A 48 -17.38 -5.91 -12.18
CA LEU A 48 -16.53 -6.32 -11.06
C LEU A 48 -16.28 -7.82 -11.06
N TYR A 49 -17.32 -8.62 -11.28
CA TYR A 49 -17.21 -10.08 -11.28
C TYR A 49 -16.50 -10.60 -12.53
N ARG A 50 -16.76 -9.99 -13.69
CA ARG A 50 -16.03 -10.30 -14.93
C ARG A 50 -14.54 -9.99 -14.80
N ALA A 51 -14.19 -8.85 -14.19
CA ALA A 51 -12.80 -8.49 -13.95
C ALA A 51 -12.11 -9.43 -12.94
N LYS A 52 -12.84 -9.94 -11.94
CA LYS A 52 -12.35 -10.96 -11.02
C LYS A 52 -12.06 -12.29 -11.76
N TRP A 53 -13.01 -12.76 -12.56
CA TRP A 53 -12.93 -14.00 -13.34
C TRP A 53 -12.19 -13.82 -14.68
N LYS A 54 -10.96 -13.31 -14.61
CA LYS A 54 -10.04 -13.15 -15.75
C LYS A 54 -8.63 -13.52 -15.31
N TRP A 55 -7.90 -14.21 -16.17
CA TRP A 55 -6.54 -14.71 -15.95
C TRP A 55 -5.69 -14.49 -17.20
N ASP A 56 -4.37 -14.59 -17.04
CA ASP A 56 -3.39 -14.40 -18.12
C ASP A 56 -3.15 -15.70 -18.88
N ARG A 57 -3.10 -16.83 -18.14
CA ARG A 57 -2.92 -18.16 -18.72
C ARG A 57 -3.54 -19.25 -17.86
N VAL A 58 -3.76 -20.41 -18.49
CA VAL A 58 -4.18 -21.64 -17.83
C VAL A 58 -3.04 -22.66 -17.93
N ALA A 59 -2.64 -23.24 -16.81
CA ALA A 59 -1.73 -24.38 -16.75
C ALA A 59 -2.49 -25.62 -16.31
N HIS A 60 -2.11 -26.78 -16.83
CA HIS A 60 -2.68 -28.04 -16.39
C HIS A 60 -1.86 -28.62 -15.24
N GLY A 61 -2.54 -29.13 -14.20
CA GLY A 61 -1.88 -29.66 -13.02
C GLY A 61 -2.71 -30.71 -12.30
N THR A 62 -2.10 -31.32 -11.28
CA THR A 62 -2.71 -32.32 -10.42
C THR A 62 -2.29 -32.10 -8.97
N HIS A 63 -3.05 -32.62 -8.01
CA HIS A 63 -2.64 -32.64 -6.61
C HIS A 63 -1.87 -33.93 -6.32
N GLY A 64 -0.56 -33.82 -6.09
CA GLY A 64 0.32 -34.96 -5.77
C GLY A 64 0.20 -35.43 -4.32
N THR A 65 -1.02 -35.72 -3.87
CA THR A 65 -1.30 -36.29 -2.55
C THR A 65 -1.74 -37.74 -2.70
N ASN A 66 -1.68 -38.54 -1.62
CA ASN A 66 -2.16 -39.92 -1.62
C ASN A 66 -3.70 -39.97 -1.56
N CYS A 67 -4.35 -39.32 -2.52
CA CYS A 67 -5.77 -39.48 -2.79
C CYS A 67 -5.93 -40.31 -4.07
N ALA A 68 -6.86 -41.26 -4.08
CA ALA A 68 -7.11 -42.11 -5.25
C ALA A 68 -7.74 -41.37 -6.44
N GLY A 69 -7.99 -40.05 -6.31
CA GLY A 69 -8.75 -39.28 -7.29
C GLY A 69 -7.98 -38.96 -8.58
N ASN A 70 -6.65 -38.79 -8.51
CA ASN A 70 -5.82 -38.39 -9.66
C ASN A 70 -6.44 -37.25 -10.50
N CYS A 71 -7.08 -36.30 -9.82
CA CYS A 71 -7.89 -35.28 -10.48
C CYS A 71 -7.03 -34.39 -11.39
N ALA A 72 -7.57 -34.09 -12.57
CA ALA A 72 -7.00 -33.17 -13.54
C ALA A 72 -7.56 -31.76 -13.29
N PHE A 73 -6.68 -30.80 -13.01
CA PHE A 73 -7.07 -29.42 -12.69
C PHE A 73 -6.54 -28.43 -13.71
N ASN A 74 -7.35 -27.40 -13.96
CA ASN A 74 -6.91 -26.18 -14.64
C ASN A 74 -6.52 -25.15 -13.59
N VAL A 75 -5.24 -24.76 -13.60
CA VAL A 75 -4.66 -23.74 -12.74
C VAL A 75 -4.68 -22.41 -13.48
N TYR A 76 -5.45 -21.45 -12.98
CA TYR A 76 -5.60 -20.12 -13.57
C TYR A 76 -4.61 -19.16 -12.93
N VAL A 77 -3.70 -18.59 -13.73
CA VAL A 77 -2.65 -17.67 -13.26
C VAL A 77 -3.02 -16.24 -13.64
N LYS A 78 -2.94 -15.32 -12.67
CA LYS A 78 -3.28 -13.90 -12.85
C LYS A 78 -2.22 -13.02 -12.19
N ASN A 79 -1.74 -12.03 -12.95
CA ASN A 79 -0.63 -11.14 -12.63
C ASN A 79 0.74 -11.83 -12.58
N GLY A 80 0.96 -12.75 -13.53
CA GLY A 80 2.24 -13.45 -13.70
C GLY A 80 2.60 -14.41 -12.58
#